data_AF-A0A382FC92-F1
#
_entry.id   AF-A0A382FC92-F1
#
_cell.length_a   1.000
_cell.length_b   1.000
_cell.length_c   1.000
_cell.angle_alpha   90.00
_cell.angle_beta   90.00
_cell.angle_gamma   90.00
#
_symmetry.space_group_name_H-M   'P 1'
#
loop_
_entity.id
_entity.type
_entity.pdbx_description
1 polymer ?
#
loop_
_entity_poly.entity_id
_entity_poly.type
_entity_poly.pdbx_seq_one_letter_code
_entity_poly.pdbx_strand_id
1 'polypeptide(L)'
;MEAKKDRISYLPSNGMSYDPEEPKYWDSSALKQEIDRAYEICHGCRMCFKYCDSFPNLFKLLDEQYDGKVSELKDKDIEHVMDACFQCKLCEVQCPYTPRDGHEFQLDFPKLIHRYNA
;
A
#
# COMPACT_ATOMS: atom_id res chain seq x y z
N MET A 1 -29.20 6.18 6.98
CA MET A 1 -27.97 7.00 6.98
C MET A 1 -26.80 6.05 7.09
N GLU A 2 -26.24 5.57 5.98
CA GLU A 2 -25.00 4.77 5.98
C GLU A 2 -24.37 4.88 4.59
N ALA A 3 -23.53 5.90 4.39
CA ALA A 3 -22.75 6.08 3.17
C ALA A 3 -21.57 7.01 3.49
N LYS A 4 -20.59 6.50 4.24
CA LYS A 4 -19.29 7.19 4.45
C LYS A 4 -18.24 6.28 5.10
N LYS A 5 -18.07 5.06 4.58
CA LYS A 5 -16.91 4.20 4.93
C LYS A 5 -16.08 3.77 3.71
N ASP A 6 -16.43 4.25 2.50
CA ASP A 6 -16.00 3.66 1.22
C ASP A 6 -14.81 4.34 0.51
N ARG A 7 -14.16 5.36 1.06
CA ARG A 7 -13.03 6.00 0.37
C ARG A 7 -11.82 6.16 1.26
N ILE A 8 -10.79 5.37 0.99
CA ILE A 8 -9.47 5.53 1.58
C ILE A 8 -8.82 6.75 0.92
N SER A 9 -8.32 7.68 1.73
CA SER A 9 -7.65 8.89 1.24
C SER A 9 -6.28 8.54 0.68
N TYR A 10 -5.87 9.16 -0.44
CA TYR A 10 -4.54 8.96 -1.02
C TYR A 10 -3.46 9.79 -0.31
N LEU A 11 -3.90 10.82 0.42
CA LEU A 11 -3.02 11.67 1.21
C LEU A 11 -2.45 10.89 2.41
N PRO A 12 -1.21 11.19 2.82
CA PRO A 12 -0.58 10.56 3.98
C PRO A 12 -1.49 10.61 5.20
N SER A 13 -1.64 9.48 5.88
CA SER A 13 -2.36 9.43 7.14
C SER A 13 -1.46 9.86 8.30
N ASN A 14 -2.04 10.06 9.49
CA ASN A 14 -1.27 10.27 10.71
C ASN A 14 -0.38 9.06 11.08
N GLY A 15 -0.64 7.89 10.48
CA GLY A 15 0.14 6.66 10.63
C GLY A 15 1.29 6.50 9.64
N MET A 16 1.44 7.43 8.69
CA MET A 16 2.55 7.42 7.73
C MET A 16 3.87 7.65 8.47
N SER A 17 4.70 6.61 8.45
CA SER A 17 6.05 6.62 9.00
C SER A 17 6.89 5.59 8.27
N TYR A 18 8.10 6.03 7.91
CA TYR A 18 9.14 5.23 7.28
C TYR A 18 10.43 5.23 8.11
N ASP A 19 10.37 5.79 9.33
CA ASP A 19 11.50 5.95 10.23
C ASP A 19 11.31 5.04 11.46
N PRO A 20 12.16 4.01 11.65
CA PRO A 20 12.09 3.11 12.79
C PRO A 20 12.28 3.79 14.16
N GLU A 21 12.86 4.99 14.20
CA GLU A 21 13.02 5.75 15.45
C GLU A 21 11.70 6.35 15.94
N GLU A 22 10.69 6.47 15.06
CA GLU A 22 9.38 6.99 15.44
C GLU A 22 8.54 5.91 16.15
N PRO A 23 7.93 6.18 17.32
CA PRO A 23 7.08 5.21 18.01
C PRO A 23 5.89 4.73 17.16
N LYS A 24 5.37 5.60 16.29
CA LYS A 24 4.24 5.29 15.39
C LYS A 24 4.61 4.28 14.30
N TYR A 25 5.90 4.08 14.02
CA TYR A 25 6.39 3.08 13.07
C TYR A 25 6.01 1.66 13.52
N TRP A 26 6.07 1.41 14.82
CA TRP A 26 5.77 0.11 15.43
C TRP A 26 4.28 -0.09 15.74
N ASP A 27 3.44 0.91 15.46
CA ASP A 27 2.00 0.81 15.67
C ASP A 27 1.34 0.02 14.51
N SER A 28 0.73 -1.12 14.85
CA SER A 28 0.10 -2.01 13.88
C SER A 28 -1.15 -1.41 13.22
N SER A 29 -1.87 -0.52 13.92
CA SER A 29 -3.04 0.18 13.38
C SER A 29 -2.59 1.22 12.34
N ALA A 30 -1.53 1.97 12.64
CA ALA A 30 -0.89 2.89 11.71
C ALA A 30 -0.33 2.16 10.48
N LEU A 31 0.30 1.00 10.69
CA LEU A 31 0.78 0.15 9.59
C LEU A 31 -0.36 -0.29 8.68
N LYS A 32 -1.46 -0.83 9.24
CA LYS A 32 -2.61 -1.27 8.45
C LYS A 32 -3.22 -0.12 7.65
N GLN A 33 -3.35 1.07 8.25
CA GLN A 33 -3.84 2.25 7.54
C GLN A 33 -2.97 2.61 6.32
N GLU A 34 -1.65 2.51 6.45
CA GLU A 34 -0.73 2.77 5.34
C GLU A 34 -0.74 1.67 4.28
N ILE A 35 -0.97 0.41 4.66
CA ILE A 35 -1.17 -0.71 3.72
C ILE A 35 -2.43 -0.48 2.89
N ASP A 36 -3.55 -0.22 3.55
CA ASP A 36 -4.83 0.00 2.88
C ASP A 36 -4.72 1.22 1.94
N ARG A 37 -4.05 2.29 2.38
CA ARG A 37 -3.76 3.46 1.53
C ARG A 37 -2.88 3.13 0.33
N ALA A 38 -1.78 2.41 0.54
CA ALA A 38 -0.86 2.07 -0.53
C ALA A 38 -1.54 1.21 -1.60
N TYR A 39 -2.34 0.23 -1.18
CA TYR A 39 -3.08 -0.64 -2.07
C TYR A 39 -4.16 0.11 -2.84
N GLU A 40 -4.87 1.03 -2.20
CA GLU A 40 -5.86 1.90 -2.87
C GLU A 40 -5.20 2.75 -3.97
N ILE A 41 -4.07 3.41 -3.67
CA ILE A 41 -3.34 4.21 -4.66
C ILE A 41 -2.85 3.32 -5.82
N CYS A 42 -2.31 2.15 -5.49
CA CYS A 42 -1.77 1.24 -6.49
C CYS A 42 -2.87 0.63 -7.37
N HIS A 43 -4.02 0.28 -6.81
CA HIS A 43 -5.19 -0.23 -7.53
C HIS A 43 -5.87 0.84 -8.38
N GLY A 44 -5.86 2.10 -7.94
CA GLY A 44 -6.33 3.23 -8.75
C GLY A 44 -5.39 3.57 -9.92
N CYS A 45 -4.07 3.50 -9.69
CA CYS A 45 -3.06 3.86 -10.70
C CYS A 45 -2.77 2.75 -11.71
N ARG A 46 -2.69 1.50 -11.25
CA ARG A 46 -2.39 0.28 -12.03
C ARG A 46 -1.17 0.34 -12.95
N MET A 47 -0.25 1.29 -12.79
CA MET A 47 0.97 1.36 -13.61
C MET A 47 2.04 0.34 -13.18
N CYS A 48 2.02 -0.05 -11.90
CA CYS A 48 3.11 -0.82 -11.30
C CYS A 48 3.16 -2.31 -11.74
N PHE A 49 2.13 -2.82 -12.42
CA PHE A 49 2.04 -4.25 -12.79
C PHE A 49 3.19 -4.74 -13.67
N LYS A 50 3.87 -3.85 -14.40
CA LYS A 50 5.03 -4.20 -15.24
C LYS A 50 6.33 -4.32 -14.44
N TYR A 51 6.36 -3.84 -13.20
CA TYR A 51 7.59 -3.63 -12.43
C TYR A 51 7.68 -4.51 -11.18
N CYS A 52 6.57 -5.08 -10.70
CA CYS A 52 6.56 -5.95 -9.54
C CYS A 52 5.34 -6.89 -9.55
N ASP A 53 5.59 -8.17 -9.24
CA ASP A 53 4.60 -9.24 -9.26
C ASP A 53 3.58 -9.15 -8.10
N SER A 54 3.87 -8.38 -7.06
CA SER A 54 2.91 -8.07 -5.99
C SER A 54 1.65 -7.39 -6.52
N PHE A 55 1.76 -6.51 -7.53
CA PHE A 55 0.62 -5.74 -8.02
C PHE A 55 -0.40 -6.55 -8.83
N PRO A 56 0.00 -7.43 -9.78
CA PRO A 56 -0.92 -8.37 -10.40
C PRO A 56 -1.73 -9.19 -9.40
N ASN A 57 -1.11 -9.68 -8.31
CA ASN A 57 -1.81 -10.42 -7.26
C ASN A 57 -2.85 -9.55 -6.56
N LEU A 58 -2.47 -8.33 -6.17
CA LEU A 58 -3.38 -7.36 -5.55
C LEU A 58 -4.59 -7.03 -6.45
N PHE A 59 -4.33 -6.75 -7.73
CA PHE A 59 -5.39 -6.35 -8.66
C PHE A 59 -6.35 -7.49 -8.92
N LYS A 60 -5.84 -8.72 -9.07
CA LYS A 60 -6.67 -9.91 -9.22
C LYS A 60 -7.57 -10.13 -7.99
N LEU A 61 -7.02 -10.02 -6.78
CA LEU A 61 -7.78 -10.16 -5.55
C LEU A 61 -8.89 -9.11 -5.47
N LEU A 62 -8.56 -7.85 -5.72
CA LEU A 62 -9.52 -6.76 -5.65
C LEU A 62 -10.61 -6.87 -6.72
N ASP A 63 -10.24 -7.16 -7.96
CA ASP A 63 -11.18 -7.21 -9.08
C ASP A 63 -12.06 -8.49 -9.05
N GLU A 64 -11.56 -9.63 -8.54
CA GLU A 64 -12.30 -10.91 -8.52
C GLU A 64 -13.05 -11.17 -7.20
N GLN A 65 -12.50 -10.79 -6.05
CA GLN A 65 -13.04 -11.19 -4.73
C GLN A 65 -13.64 -10.04 -3.91
N TYR A 66 -13.15 -8.81 -4.10
CA TYR A 66 -13.48 -7.69 -3.20
C TYR A 66 -14.17 -6.52 -3.89
N ASP A 67 -14.56 -6.64 -5.16
CA ASP A 67 -15.24 -5.60 -5.95
C ASP A 67 -14.50 -4.24 -5.91
N GLY A 68 -13.17 -4.28 -5.87
CA GLY A 68 -12.31 -3.10 -5.75
C GLY A 68 -12.18 -2.51 -4.34
N LYS A 69 -12.76 -3.13 -3.30
CA LYS A 69 -12.72 -2.61 -1.92
C LYS A 69 -11.49 -3.09 -1.16
N VAL A 70 -10.50 -2.20 -1.03
CA VAL A 70 -9.27 -2.48 -0.28
C VAL A 70 -9.52 -2.66 1.22
N SER A 71 -10.52 -1.98 1.78
CA SER A 71 -10.88 -2.08 3.20
C SER A 71 -11.42 -3.45 3.62
N GLU A 72 -11.80 -4.31 2.66
CA GLU A 72 -12.29 -5.66 2.91
C GLU A 72 -11.19 -6.73 2.79
N LEU A 73 -9.96 -6.36 2.42
CA LEU A 73 -8.84 -7.29 2.33
C LEU A 73 -8.51 -7.94 3.68
N LYS A 74 -8.34 -9.25 3.66
CA LYS A 74 -7.95 -10.03 4.84
C LYS A 74 -6.43 -9.99 5.01
N ASP A 75 -5.97 -10.22 6.24
CA ASP A 75 -4.54 -10.23 6.55
C ASP A 75 -3.76 -11.25 5.69
N LYS A 76 -4.37 -12.39 5.36
CA LYS A 76 -3.79 -13.40 4.46
C LYS A 76 -3.60 -12.92 3.02
N ASP A 77 -4.51 -12.09 2.53
CA ASP A 77 -4.43 -11.54 1.18
C ASP A 77 -3.35 -10.45 1.11
N ILE A 78 -3.27 -9.63 2.17
CA ILE A 78 -2.18 -8.66 2.38
C ILE A 78 -0.84 -9.39 2.40
N GLU A 79 -0.71 -10.41 3.25
CA GLU A 79 0.51 -11.24 3.37
C GLU A 79 0.93 -11.83 2.02
N HIS A 80 -0.02 -12.38 1.25
CA HIS A 80 0.26 -12.94 -0.06
C HIS A 80 0.83 -11.92 -1.06
N VAL A 81 0.31 -10.69 -1.04
CA VAL A 81 0.82 -9.59 -1.88
C VAL A 81 2.19 -9.11 -1.40
N MET A 82 2.40 -9.01 -0.08
CA MET A 82 3.66 -8.59 0.50
C MET A 82 4.79 -9.62 0.26
N ASP A 83 4.49 -10.92 0.37
CA ASP A 83 5.44 -12.03 0.15
C ASP A 83 5.96 -12.09 -1.29
N ALA A 84 5.14 -11.67 -2.26
CA ALA A 84 5.55 -11.55 -3.65
C ALA A 84 6.57 -10.42 -3.93
N CYS A 85 6.85 -9.55 -2.95
CA CYS A 85 7.76 -8.43 -3.12
C CYS A 85 9.22 -8.81 -2.84
N PHE A 86 10.05 -8.88 -3.88
CA PHE A 86 11.49 -9.15 -3.77
C PHE A 86 12.35 -7.96 -3.30
N GLN A 87 11.73 -6.85 -2.86
CA GLN A 87 12.42 -5.64 -2.40
C GLN A 87 13.45 -5.05 -3.40
N CYS A 88 13.26 -5.27 -4.71
CA CYS A 88 14.15 -4.78 -5.77
C CYS A 88 14.10 -3.26 -5.99
N LYS A 89 13.12 -2.57 -5.36
CA LYS A 89 12.84 -1.13 -5.47
C LYS A 89 12.45 -0.62 -6.87
N LEU A 90 12.32 -1.50 -7.86
CA LEU A 90 12.00 -1.09 -9.24
C LEU A 90 10.64 -0.39 -9.34
N CYS A 91 9.63 -0.85 -8.58
CA CYS A 91 8.32 -0.22 -8.55
C CYS A 91 8.35 1.20 -7.97
N GLU A 92 9.22 1.49 -6.99
CA GLU A 92 9.39 2.82 -6.41
C GLU A 92 10.12 3.75 -7.41
N VAL A 93 11.13 3.24 -8.12
CA VAL A 93 11.83 4.04 -9.14
C VAL A 93 10.92 4.51 -10.27
N GLN A 94 9.94 3.69 -10.63
CA GLN A 94 9.02 3.99 -11.72
C GLN A 94 7.71 4.65 -11.26
N CYS A 95 7.50 4.79 -9.95
CA CYS A 95 6.26 5.35 -9.41
C CYS A 95 6.33 6.89 -9.37
N PRO A 96 5.34 7.62 -9.91
CA PRO A 96 5.31 9.09 -9.84
C PRO A 96 4.82 9.62 -8.49
N TYR A 97 4.35 8.75 -7.60
CA TYR A 97 3.71 9.12 -6.33
C TYR A 97 4.64 9.05 -5.12
N THR A 98 5.95 8.90 -5.37
CA THR A 98 6.92 8.68 -4.30
C THR A 98 7.32 9.96 -3.58
N PRO A 99 7.88 9.83 -2.37
CA PRO A 99 8.55 10.94 -1.69
C PRO A 99 9.70 11.54 -2.51
N ARG A 100 10.42 10.72 -3.29
CA ARG A 100 11.55 11.14 -4.13
C ARG A 100 11.12 12.16 -5.17
N ASP A 101 9.99 11.91 -5.82
CA ASP A 101 9.41 12.80 -6.84
C ASP A 101 8.64 13.99 -6.22
N GLY A 102 8.67 14.14 -4.89
CA GLY A 102 8.03 15.24 -4.17
C GLY A 102 6.50 15.20 -4.21
N HIS A 103 5.91 14.04 -4.51
CA HIS A 103 4.47 13.92 -4.70
C HIS A 103 3.71 13.97 -3.38
N GLU A 104 2.54 14.59 -3.35
CA GLU A 104 1.73 14.76 -2.12
C GLU A 104 1.33 13.43 -1.45
N PHE A 105 1.24 12.34 -2.22
CA PHE A 105 0.89 11.01 -1.71
C PHE A 105 2.02 10.33 -0.94
N GLN A 106 3.29 10.71 -1.15
CA GLN A 106 4.43 10.17 -0.40
C GLN A 106 4.43 8.63 -0.31
N LEU A 107 4.13 7.93 -1.41
CA LEU A 107 4.01 6.48 -1.46
C LEU A 107 5.39 5.81 -1.57
N ASP A 108 5.79 5.06 -0.54
CA ASP A 108 6.99 4.21 -0.59
C ASP A 108 6.61 2.75 -0.30
N PHE A 109 6.30 2.00 -1.36
CA PHE A 109 5.89 0.60 -1.26
C PHE A 109 7.00 -0.30 -0.70
N PRO A 110 8.26 -0.25 -1.18
CA PRO A 110 9.34 -1.08 -0.63
C PRO A 110 9.61 -0.82 0.86
N LYS A 111 9.59 0.44 1.32
CA LYS A 111 9.73 0.72 2.77
C LYS A 111 8.54 0.23 3.57
N LEU A 112 7.34 0.28 3.01
CA LEU A 112 6.15 -0.28 3.66
C LEU A 112 6.27 -1.80 3.83
N ILE A 113 6.76 -2.52 2.81
CA ILE A 113 7.07 -3.96 2.94
C ILE A 113 8.13 -4.19 4.02
N HIS A 114 9.18 -3.39 4.02
CA HIS A 114 10.23 -3.50 5.04
C HIS A 114 9.67 -3.33 6.45
N ARG A 115 8.79 -2.34 6.66
CA ARG A 115 8.09 -2.11 7.92
C ARG A 115 7.15 -3.27 8.30
N TYR A 116 6.50 -3.89 7.32
CA TYR A 116 5.64 -5.05 7.55
C TYR A 116 6.42 -6.29 8.01
N ASN A 117 7.65 -6.46 7.52
CA ASN A 117 8.53 -7.59 7.84
C ASN A 117 9.51 -7.31 9.02
N ALA A 118 9.47 -6.12 9.63
CA ALA A 118 10.42 -5.66 10.64
C ALA A 118 10.19 -6.27 12.04
#